data_AF-A0A0B1SIC6-F1
#
_entry.id   AF-A0A0B1SIC6-F1
#
_cell.length_a   1.000
_cell.length_b   1.000
_cell.length_c   1.000
_cell.angle_alpha   90.00
_cell.angle_beta   90.00
_cell.angle_gamma   90.00
#
_symmetry.space_group_name_H-M   'P 1'
#
loop_
_entity.id
_entity.type
_entity.pdbx_description
1 polymer ?
#
loop_
_entity_poly.entity_id
_entity_poly.type
_entity_poly.pdbx_seq_one_letter_code
_entity_poly.pdbx_strand_id
1 'polypeptide(L)'
;LIEIFKTNSPLVDNLIFPANTEASKWTAAFRRIFLQSITRTIHIEFVGAPPHFCFEEYEVRLLDETGIELLHHTTIKAKDMKKEIIDGKEIYFGEYNFTGLE
;
A
#
# COMPACT_ATOMS: atom_id res chain seq x y z
N LEU A 1 3.47 0.58 14.85
CA LEU A 1 3.44 1.58 13.75
C LEU A 1 3.01 0.91 12.44
N ILE A 2 2.30 1.55 11.51
CA ILE A 2 1.96 0.95 10.19
C ILE A 2 2.69 1.71 9.08
N GLU A 3 3.39 1.00 8.21
CA GLU A 3 4.14 1.55 7.08
C GLU A 3 3.69 0.93 5.76
N ILE A 4 3.80 1.70 4.68
CA ILE A 4 3.50 1.27 3.32
C ILE A 4 4.69 1.58 2.43
N PHE A 5 5.28 0.54 1.86
CA PHE A 5 6.36 0.63 0.89
C PHE A 5 5.84 0.28 -0.50
N LYS A 6 6.28 1.03 -1.49
CA LYS A 6 6.01 0.74 -2.91
C LYS A 6 7.19 -0.06 -3.45
N THR A 7 6.93 -1.15 -4.15
CA THR A 7 7.98 -1.94 -4.80
C THR A 7 7.89 -1.75 -6.31
N ASN A 8 9.02 -1.36 -6.89
CA ASN A 8 9.24 -1.47 -8.33
C ASN A 8 9.69 -2.91 -8.59
N SER A 9 9.17 -3.56 -9.63
CA SER A 9 9.79 -4.80 -10.05
C SER A 9 11.22 -4.53 -10.53
N PRO A 10 12.19 -5.34 -10.10
CA PRO A 10 13.54 -5.25 -10.62
C PRO A 10 13.64 -5.69 -12.09
N LEU A 11 12.60 -6.30 -12.69
CA LEU A 11 12.68 -6.88 -14.03
C LEU A 11 11.31 -6.86 -14.72
N VAL A 12 11.05 -5.86 -15.55
CA VAL A 12 10.09 -6.00 -16.66
C VAL A 12 10.89 -6.15 -17.93
N ASP A 13 10.81 -7.36 -18.50
CA ASP A 13 11.51 -7.85 -19.69
C ASP A 13 11.72 -6.77 -20.78
N ASN A 14 12.98 -6.42 -21.04
CA ASN A 14 13.51 -5.83 -22.28
C ASN A 14 12.76 -4.63 -22.92
N LEU A 15 11.89 -3.94 -22.19
CA LEU A 15 11.25 -2.69 -22.63
C LEU A 15 11.66 -1.58 -21.67
N ILE A 16 12.59 -0.75 -22.13
CA ILE A 16 13.02 0.46 -21.42
C ILE A 16 11.88 1.48 -21.49
N PHE A 17 10.92 1.40 -20.58
CA PHE A 17 10.07 2.54 -20.28
C PHE A 17 10.86 3.47 -19.37
N PRO A 18 10.96 4.78 -19.67
CA PRO A 18 11.64 5.71 -18.78
C PRO A 18 10.95 5.67 -17.41
N ALA A 19 11.71 5.31 -16.38
CA ALA A 19 11.24 5.40 -15.01
C ALA A 19 10.76 6.83 -14.76
N ASN A 20 9.51 6.99 -14.32
CA ASN A 20 8.96 8.31 -14.07
C ASN A 20 9.75 8.95 -12.90
N THR A 21 10.44 10.07 -13.16
CA THR A 21 11.31 10.71 -12.17
C THR A 21 10.56 11.16 -10.92
N GLU A 22 9.27 11.44 -11.07
CA GLU A 22 8.39 11.84 -9.97
C GLU A 22 7.83 10.65 -9.19
N ALA A 23 7.97 9.41 -9.70
CA ALA A 23 7.53 8.21 -9.00
C ALA A 23 8.20 8.08 -7.64
N SER A 24 9.49 8.43 -7.52
CA SER A 24 10.22 8.39 -6.25
C SER A 24 9.59 9.28 -5.16
N LYS A 25 8.97 10.40 -5.55
CA LYS A 25 8.34 11.37 -4.66
C LYS A 25 6.93 10.98 -4.21
N TRP A 26 6.32 9.98 -4.86
CA TRP A 26 5.00 9.52 -4.45
C TRP A 26 5.05 8.88 -3.06
N THR A 27 4.18 9.32 -2.16
CA THR A 27 4.01 8.74 -0.83
C THR A 27 2.59 8.24 -0.69
N ALA A 28 2.43 6.99 -0.25
CA ALA A 28 1.11 6.45 0.07
C ALA A 28 0.53 7.18 1.29
N ALA A 29 -0.78 7.42 1.28
CA ALA A 29 -1.49 8.03 2.38
C ALA A 29 -2.60 7.10 2.86
N PHE A 30 -2.80 7.03 4.17
CA PHE A 30 -3.93 6.29 4.72
C PHE A 30 -5.23 7.04 4.43
N ARG A 31 -6.19 6.32 3.85
CA ARG A 31 -7.57 6.78 3.66
C ARG A 31 -8.39 6.50 4.92
N ARG A 32 -8.22 5.32 5.52
CA ARG A 32 -8.93 4.89 6.73
C ARG A 32 -8.06 3.97 7.56
N ILE A 33 -8.17 4.09 8.88
CA ILE A 33 -7.60 3.16 9.85
C ILE A 33 -8.68 2.91 10.91
N PHE A 34 -9.08 1.67 11.09
CA PHE A 34 -10.08 1.27 12.07
C PHE A 34 -9.54 0.15 12.96
N LEU A 35 -9.51 0.42 14.26
CA LEU A 35 -9.23 -0.58 15.28
C LEU A 35 -10.55 -1.22 15.74
N GLN A 36 -10.69 -2.52 15.51
CA GLN A 36 -11.80 -3.32 15.99
C GLN A 36 -11.35 -4.14 17.20
N SER A 37 -11.57 -3.59 18.40
CA SER A 37 -11.08 -4.19 19.65
C SER A 37 -11.68 -5.58 19.93
N ILE A 38 -12.94 -5.81 19.55
CA ILE A 38 -13.64 -7.08 19.79
C ILE A 38 -13.00 -8.23 18.99
N THR A 39 -12.68 -7.98 17.72
CA THR A 39 -12.09 -8.96 16.80
C THR A 39 -10.57 -8.89 16.77
N ARG A 40 -9.94 -8.04 17.60
CA ARG A 40 -8.50 -7.77 17.62
C ARG A 40 -7.94 -7.54 16.21
N THR A 41 -8.66 -6.74 15.43
CA THR A 41 -8.34 -6.49 14.03
C THR A 41 -8.03 -5.03 13.81
N ILE A 42 -6.96 -4.75 13.06
CA ILE A 42 -6.71 -3.41 12.53
C ILE A 42 -7.00 -3.45 11.02
N HIS A 43 -8.06 -2.77 10.62
CA HIS A 43 -8.38 -2.56 9.22
C HIS A 43 -7.73 -1.29 8.72
N ILE A 44 -7.08 -1.35 7.57
CA ILE A 44 -6.53 -0.17 6.89
C ILE A 44 -7.03 -0.08 5.46
N GLU A 45 -7.16 1.17 4.99
CA GLU A 45 -7.25 1.52 3.58
C GLU A 45 -6.17 2.58 3.28
N PHE A 46 -5.49 2.46 2.15
CA PHE A 46 -4.47 3.42 1.73
C PHE A 46 -4.51 3.70 0.24
N VAL A 47 -4.15 4.91 -0.14
CA VAL A 47 -4.16 5.39 -1.53
C VAL A 47 -2.91 4.88 -2.26
N GLY A 48 -3.15 4.18 -3.35
CA GLY A 48 -2.12 3.78 -4.31
C GLY A 48 -1.68 4.93 -5.18
N ALA A 49 -0.50 4.80 -5.78
CA ALA A 49 -0.07 5.75 -6.76
C ALA A 49 -0.93 5.69 -8.02
N PRO A 50 -1.07 6.82 -8.74
CA PRO A 50 -1.61 6.83 -10.08
C PRO A 50 -0.96 5.77 -10.99
N PRO A 51 -1.72 5.14 -11.91
CA PRO A 51 -1.21 4.05 -12.77
C PRO A 51 0.03 4.41 -13.61
N HIS A 52 0.21 5.68 -13.95
CA HIS A 52 1.35 6.15 -14.74
C HIS A 52 2.70 6.12 -14.00
N PHE A 53 2.72 5.83 -12.69
CA PHE A 53 3.95 5.60 -11.94
C PHE A 53 4.41 4.13 -11.95
N CYS A 54 3.59 3.21 -12.47
CA CYS A 54 3.97 1.81 -12.74
C CYS A 54 4.55 1.03 -11.53
N PHE A 55 4.06 1.28 -10.31
CA PHE A 55 4.36 0.40 -9.18
C PHE A 55 3.65 -0.93 -9.36
N GLU A 56 4.34 -2.03 -9.04
CA GLU A 56 3.76 -3.36 -9.19
C GLU A 56 3.07 -3.84 -7.93
N GLU A 57 3.65 -3.54 -6.77
CA GLU A 57 3.13 -4.01 -5.50
C GLU A 57 3.37 -2.98 -4.39
N TYR A 58 2.60 -3.15 -3.32
CA TYR A 58 2.67 -2.37 -2.10
C TYR A 58 2.89 -3.33 -0.95
N GLU A 59 4.01 -3.19 -0.26
CA GLU A 59 4.28 -3.90 0.97
C GLU A 59 3.70 -3.10 2.13
N VAL A 60 2.80 -3.73 2.89
CA VAL A 60 2.19 -3.15 4.08
C VAL A 60 2.82 -3.82 5.29
N ARG A 61 3.34 -3.02 6.23
CA ARG A 61 4.03 -3.51 7.43
C ARG A 61 3.34 -2.99 8.68
N LEU A 62 3.16 -3.88 9.65
CA LEU A 62 2.83 -3.56 11.02
C LEU A 62 4.06 -3.80 11.88
N LEU A 63 4.56 -2.72 12.45
CA LEU A 63 5.66 -2.70 13.40
C LEU A 63 5.12 -2.61 14.83
N ASP A 64 5.96 -2.96 15.79
CA ASP A 64 5.73 -2.76 17.21
C ASP A 64 5.60 -1.27 17.61
N GLU A 65 5.49 -1.03 18.91
CA GLU A 65 5.37 0.34 19.46
C GLU A 65 6.65 1.15 19.31
N THR A 66 7.82 0.50 19.26
CA THR A 66 9.10 1.17 19.02
C THR A 66 9.28 1.56 17.55
N GLY A 67 8.54 0.90 16.65
CA GLY A 67 8.68 1.07 15.20
C GLY A 67 9.96 0.42 14.66
N ILE A 68 10.50 -0.56 15.39
CA ILE A 68 11.74 -1.24 15.03
C ILE A 68 11.45 -2.69 14.64
N GLU A 69 10.62 -3.38 15.42
CA GLU A 69 10.34 -4.79 15.20
C GLU A 69 9.18 -4.98 14.23
N LEU A 70 9.41 -5.80 13.18
CA LEU A 70 8.37 -6.17 12.23
C LEU A 70 7.49 -7.27 12.80
N LEU A 71 6.25 -6.92 13.17
CA LEU A 71 5.28 -7.88 13.69
C LEU A 71 4.59 -8.64 12.56
N HIS A 72 4.11 -7.92 11.55
CA HIS A 72 3.40 -8.51 10.40
C HIS A 72 3.72 -7.75 9.12
N HIS A 73 3.71 -8.44 7.99
CA HIS A 73 3.73 -7.80 6.68
C HIS A 73 2.92 -8.58 5.66
N THR A 74 2.49 -7.87 4.61
CA THR A 74 1.86 -8.47 3.44
C THR A 74 2.20 -7.66 2.20
N THR A 75 1.93 -8.23 1.04
CA THR A 75 2.11 -7.57 -0.25
C THR A 75 0.79 -7.54 -1.01
N ILE A 76 0.38 -6.35 -1.43
CA ILE A 76 -0.81 -6.10 -2.24
C ILE A 76 -0.34 -5.73 -3.64
N LYS A 77 -0.73 -6.52 -4.65
CA LYS A 77 -0.39 -6.20 -6.03
C LYS A 77 -1.22 -5.01 -6.51
N ALA A 78 -0.62 -4.12 -7.30
CA ALA A 78 -1.27 -2.96 -7.88
C ALA A 78 -2.53 -3.34 -8.69
N LYS A 79 -2.49 -4.49 -9.36
CA LYS A 79 -3.64 -5.05 -10.10
C LYS A 79 -4.82 -5.47 -9.21
N ASP A 80 -4.55 -5.75 -7.93
CA ASP A 80 -5.56 -6.19 -6.95
C ASP A 80 -6.09 -4.99 -6.13
N MET A 81 -5.62 -3.77 -6.41
CA MET A 81 -6.14 -2.56 -5.78
C MET A 81 -7.57 -2.28 -6.22
N LYS A 82 -8.36 -1.77 -5.28
CA LYS A 82 -9.71 -1.29 -5.56
C LYS A 82 -9.65 0.06 -6.27
N LYS A 83 -10.68 0.34 -7.06
CA LYS A 83 -10.84 1.58 -7.82
C LYS A 83 -12.16 2.24 -7.44
N GLU A 84 -12.09 3.54 -7.15
CA GLU A 84 -13.25 4.40 -6.93
C GLU A 84 -13.11 5.69 -7.76
N ILE A 85 -14.24 6.31 -8.11
CA ILE A 85 -14.27 7.63 -8.74
C ILE A 85 -14.76 8.64 -7.70
N ILE A 86 -13.90 9.60 -7.34
CA ILE A 86 -14.19 10.66 -6.37
C ILE A 86 -13.94 12.00 -7.06
N ASP A 87 -14.94 12.88 -7.10
CA ASP A 87 -14.88 14.18 -7.79
C ASP A 87 -14.42 14.08 -9.26
N GLY A 88 -14.85 13.03 -9.96
CA GLY A 88 -14.45 12.76 -11.34
C GLY A 88 -13.02 12.25 -11.52
N LYS A 89 -12.27 12.02 -10.43
CA LYS A 89 -10.92 11.46 -10.46
C LYS A 89 -10.93 9.99 -10.07
N GLU A 90 -10.16 9.20 -10.81
CA GLU A 90 -9.92 7.80 -10.50
C GLU A 90 -8.92 7.68 -9.35
N ILE A 91 -9.30 7.01 -8.28
CA ILE A 91 -8.48 6.76 -7.10
C ILE A 91 -8.36 5.26 -6.89
N TYR A 92 -7.12 4.79 -6.81
CA TYR A 92 -6.81 3.41 -6.47
C TYR A 92 -6.48 3.30 -4.99
N PHE A 93 -6.98 2.28 -4.32
CA PHE A 93 -6.67 2.05 -2.91
C PHE A 93 -6.52 0.57 -2.59
N GLY A 94 -5.56 0.28 -1.71
CA GLY A 94 -5.36 -1.04 -1.12
C GLY A 94 -6.08 -1.10 0.21
N GLU A 95 -6.48 -2.31 0.60
CA GLU A 95 -7.05 -2.58 1.91
C GLU A 95 -6.44 -3.83 2.52
N TYR A 96 -6.31 -3.84 3.83
CA TYR A 96 -5.81 -5.02 4.54
C TYR A 96 -6.34 -5.07 5.97
N ASN A 97 -6.54 -6.30 6.46
CA ASN A 97 -6.91 -6.57 7.84
C ASN A 97 -5.74 -7.27 8.52
N PHE A 98 -5.12 -6.60 9.49
CA PHE A 98 -4.26 -7.26 10.45
C PHE A 98 -5.15 -7.97 11.47
N THR A 99 -5.18 -9.30 11.46
CA THR A 99 -5.96 -10.13 12.37
C THR A 99 -5.04 -10.96 13.25
N GLY A 100 -5.54 -11.48 14.38
CA GLY A 100 -4.73 -12.36 15.24
C GLY A 100 -3.61 -11.61 15.95
N LEU A 101 -3.84 -10.33 16.26
CA LEU A 101 -2.92 -9.51 17.05
C LEU A 101 -3.01 -9.98 18.51
N GLU A 102 -1.91 -10.52 19.03
CA GLU A 102 -1.76 -10.96 20.43
C GLU A 102 -1.26 -9.85 21.34
#